data_AF-A0A974NB30-F1
#
_entry.id   AF-A0A974NB30-F1
#
_cell.length_a   1.000
_cell.length_b   1.000
_cell.length_c   1.000
_cell.angle_alpha   90.00
_cell.angle_beta   90.00
_cell.angle_gamma   90.00
#
_symmetry.space_group_name_H-M   'P 1'
#
loop_
_entity.id
_entity.type
_entity.pdbx_description
1 polymer ?
#
loop_
_entity_poly.entity_id
_entity_poly.type
_entity_poly.pdbx_seq_one_letter_code
_entity_poly.pdbx_strand_id
1 'polypeptide(L)'
;MNPITNPLDAIDAALAVGGRSFFNRDTPIGASVTGTVTSATLQQITDYVTKQPRTWDDGRPQQQVVITLETNLCDGPDDDGTRSVYIKTWGIQGRALRDAIRASGATRASEILIPGTVMTATLTGTTPSSMGTPAKVYAYTFQRGAAAGLDQALTQGAPTPAPQPAYQAPTPAPQPAYQAPTPAPQPAYQAPTPAPDTDPRPTQAPTPAPQPAYQAPTPAPDTDPRPTQARTLAATGLTTEQIAAALATTPTQVQDWLA
;
A
#
# COMPACT_ATOMS: atom_id res chain seq x y z
N MET A 1 21.59 1.24 3.24
CA MET A 1 21.94 2.05 2.05
C MET A 1 20.67 2.77 1.63
N ASN A 2 20.58 4.07 1.88
CA ASN A 2 19.48 4.89 1.36
C ASN A 2 19.67 4.99 -0.17
N PRO A 3 18.64 4.75 -0.99
CA PRO A 3 18.76 5.02 -2.42
C PRO A 3 19.07 6.51 -2.57
N ILE A 4 20.15 6.81 -3.27
CA ILE A 4 20.55 8.19 -3.59
C ILE A 4 19.47 8.71 -4.52
N THR A 5 18.52 9.48 -3.98
CA THR A 5 17.64 10.34 -4.76
C THR A 5 18.55 11.20 -5.62
N ASN A 6 18.44 11.06 -6.93
CA ASN A 6 19.25 11.80 -7.89
C ASN A 6 19.11 13.30 -7.57
N PRO A 7 20.21 14.05 -7.38
CA PRO A 7 20.14 15.47 -7.04
C PRO A 7 19.38 16.29 -8.10
N LEU A 8 19.28 15.80 -9.34
CA LEU A 8 18.46 16.40 -10.38
C LEU A 8 16.95 16.22 -10.12
N ASP A 9 16.50 15.05 -9.64
CA ASP A 9 15.10 14.85 -9.21
C ASP A 9 14.73 15.79 -8.04
N ALA A 10 15.69 16.11 -7.17
CA ALA A 10 15.46 17.06 -6.09
C ALA A 10 15.35 18.51 -6.60
N ILE A 11 16.06 18.84 -7.68
CA ILE A 11 15.98 20.15 -8.34
C ILE A 11 14.67 20.26 -9.14
N ASP A 12 14.28 19.23 -9.90
CA ASP A 12 13.00 19.20 -10.60
C ASP A 12 11.82 19.21 -9.61
N ALA A 13 11.91 18.50 -8.49
CA ALA A 13 10.91 18.60 -7.41
C ALA A 13 10.88 19.99 -6.74
N ALA A 14 12.01 20.70 -6.69
CA ALA A 14 12.10 22.06 -6.13
C ALA A 14 11.65 23.14 -7.12
N LEU A 15 11.82 22.91 -8.42
CA LEU A 15 11.41 23.80 -9.52
C LEU A 15 10.01 23.51 -10.04
N ALA A 16 9.46 22.32 -9.76
CA ALA A 16 8.05 22.02 -9.92
C ALA A 16 7.28 22.95 -8.97
N VAL A 17 6.90 24.11 -9.50
CA VAL A 17 5.87 24.96 -8.92
C VAL A 17 4.65 24.06 -8.80
N GLY A 18 4.39 23.55 -7.58
CA GLY A 18 3.23 22.71 -7.34
C GLY A 18 2.01 23.44 -7.88
N GLY A 19 1.28 22.80 -8.79
CA GLY A 19 0.15 23.40 -9.50
C GLY A 19 -0.77 24.16 -8.55
N ARG A 20 -1.38 25.24 -9.02
CA ARG A 20 -2.19 26.15 -8.20
C ARG A 20 -3.15 25.38 -7.29
N SER A 21 -3.22 25.71 -5.99
CA SER A 21 -4.19 25.08 -5.08
C SER A 21 -5.61 25.35 -5.56
N PHE A 22 -6.39 24.30 -5.81
CA PHE A 22 -7.80 24.47 -6.18
C PHE A 22 -8.65 24.96 -4.99
N PHE A 23 -8.40 24.41 -3.80
CA PHE A 23 -9.11 24.82 -2.58
C PHE A 23 -8.36 25.97 -1.89
N ASN A 24 -9.04 27.10 -1.71
CA ASN A 24 -8.57 28.27 -0.98
C ASN A 24 -9.54 28.61 0.17
N ARG A 25 -9.37 29.73 0.86
CA ARG A 25 -10.23 30.13 1.99
C ARG A 25 -11.71 30.23 1.59
N ASP A 26 -11.97 30.77 0.40
CA ASP A 26 -13.30 31.18 -0.08
C ASP A 26 -14.00 30.13 -0.95
N THR A 27 -13.35 28.97 -1.18
CA THR A 27 -13.96 27.87 -1.94
C THR A 27 -15.28 27.42 -1.28
N PRO A 28 -16.41 27.45 -2.02
CA PRO A 28 -17.71 27.09 -1.47
C PRO A 28 -17.84 25.58 -1.22
N ILE A 29 -18.69 25.21 -0.27
CA ILE A 29 -19.09 23.82 -0.06
C ILE A 29 -19.77 23.31 -1.34
N GLY A 30 -19.43 22.09 -1.75
CA GLY A 30 -19.84 21.49 -3.01
C GLY A 30 -18.85 21.67 -4.15
N ALA A 31 -17.86 22.57 -4.02
CA ALA A 31 -16.82 22.70 -5.03
C ALA A 31 -15.99 21.41 -5.13
N SER A 32 -15.73 21.00 -6.37
CA SER A 32 -14.98 19.78 -6.67
C SER A 32 -13.93 20.03 -7.74
N VAL A 33 -12.80 19.34 -7.63
CA VAL A 33 -11.79 19.23 -8.68
C VAL A 33 -11.63 17.77 -9.05
N THR A 34 -11.64 17.49 -10.35
CA THR A 34 -11.36 16.18 -10.91
C THR A 34 -10.17 16.30 -11.85
N GLY A 35 -9.23 15.38 -11.76
CA GLY A 35 -8.08 15.34 -12.63
C GLY A 35 -7.32 14.03 -12.56
N THR A 36 -6.38 13.87 -13.47
CA THR A 36 -5.46 12.74 -13.52
C THR A 36 -4.29 13.03 -12.58
N VAL A 37 -4.03 12.15 -11.62
CA VAL A 37 -2.86 12.23 -10.75
C VAL A 37 -1.61 12.19 -11.62
N THR A 38 -0.73 13.18 -11.48
CA THR A 38 0.61 13.21 -12.09
C THR A 38 1.69 12.93 -11.07
N SER A 39 1.48 13.34 -9.81
CA SER A 39 2.42 13.18 -8.71
C SER A 39 1.68 13.13 -7.38
N ALA A 40 2.21 12.35 -6.42
CA ALA A 40 1.78 12.39 -5.03
C ALA A 40 3.00 12.28 -4.12
N THR A 41 3.26 13.30 -3.31
CA THR A 41 4.44 13.36 -2.43
C THR A 41 4.05 13.58 -0.98
N LEU A 42 4.86 13.06 -0.06
CA LEU A 42 4.74 13.33 1.36
C LEU A 42 5.66 14.50 1.71
N GLN A 43 5.10 15.60 2.22
CA GLN A 43 5.84 16.81 2.57
C GLN A 43 5.55 17.25 4.00
N GLN A 44 6.57 17.77 4.69
CA GLN A 44 6.35 18.41 5.97
C GLN A 44 5.68 19.78 5.77
N ILE A 45 4.64 20.06 6.55
CA ILE A 45 3.95 21.36 6.53
C ILE A 45 4.92 22.43 7.03
N THR A 46 4.98 23.55 6.32
CA THR A 46 5.69 24.75 6.78
C THR A 46 4.70 25.78 7.34
N ASP A 47 5.14 26.56 8.30
CA ASP A 47 4.39 27.72 8.77
C ASP A 47 4.37 28.80 7.67
N TYR A 48 3.19 29.34 7.39
CA TYR A 48 3.04 30.28 6.28
C TYR A 48 3.79 31.60 6.52
N VAL A 49 3.87 32.05 7.79
CA VAL A 49 4.50 33.32 8.15
C VAL A 49 6.00 33.11 8.33
N THR A 50 6.40 32.14 9.14
CA THR A 50 7.82 31.97 9.51
C THR A 50 8.61 31.12 8.52
N LYS A 51 7.94 30.42 7.60
CA LYS A 51 8.51 29.46 6.64
C LYS A 51 9.23 28.27 7.30
N GLN A 52 9.12 28.12 8.61
CA GLN A 52 9.75 27.04 9.35
C GLN A 52 8.95 25.73 9.23
N PRO A 53 9.60 24.56 9.23
CA PRO A 53 8.91 23.27 9.26
C PRO A 53 8.10 23.13 10.55
N ARG A 54 6.85 22.67 10.44
CA ARG A 54 5.99 22.42 11.60
C ARG A 54 6.24 21.03 12.15
N THR A 55 6.46 20.97 13.46
CA THR A 55 6.54 19.74 14.24
C THR A 55 5.43 19.72 15.28
N TRP A 56 5.08 18.53 15.75
CA TRP A 56 4.27 18.35 16.95
C TRP A 56 5.13 18.60 18.20
N ASP A 57 4.48 18.68 19.36
CA ASP A 57 5.17 18.85 20.66
C ASP A 57 6.12 17.68 20.98
N ASP A 58 5.84 16.51 20.41
CA ASP A 58 6.69 15.30 20.51
C ASP A 58 7.85 15.26 19.49
N GLY A 59 8.06 16.34 18.74
CA GLY A 59 9.13 16.46 17.74
C GLY A 59 8.85 15.80 16.39
N ARG A 60 7.76 15.04 16.23
CA ARG A 60 7.42 14.43 14.93
C ARG A 60 7.01 15.51 13.92
N PRO A 61 7.39 15.36 12.64
CA PRO A 61 6.99 16.32 11.62
C PRO A 61 5.49 16.24 11.34
N GLN A 62 4.85 17.39 11.17
CA GLN A 62 3.48 17.47 10.69
C GLN A 62 3.49 17.24 9.17
N GLN A 63 3.00 16.09 8.72
CA GLN A 63 3.09 15.67 7.31
C GLN A 63 1.78 15.88 6.53
N GLN A 64 1.88 16.35 5.29
CA GLN A 64 0.79 16.44 4.33
C GLN A 64 1.13 15.66 3.06
N VAL A 65 0.13 15.04 2.45
CA VAL A 65 0.21 14.52 1.09
C VAL A 65 -0.10 15.66 0.13
N VAL A 66 0.79 15.91 -0.82
CA VAL A 66 0.60 16.87 -1.91
C VAL A 66 0.36 16.08 -3.18
N ILE A 67 -0.86 16.15 -3.71
CA ILE A 67 -1.26 15.46 -4.94
C ILE A 67 -1.37 16.50 -6.04
N THR A 68 -0.60 16.34 -7.11
CA THR A 68 -0.72 17.16 -8.32
C THR A 68 -1.65 16.45 -9.29
N LEU A 69 -2.66 17.19 -9.75
CA LEU A 69 -3.65 16.74 -10.72
C LEU A 69 -3.46 17.51 -12.02
N GLU A 70 -3.42 16.80 -13.14
CA GLU A 70 -3.70 17.39 -14.45
C GLU A 70 -5.21 17.54 -14.60
N THR A 71 -5.69 18.75 -14.86
CA THR A 71 -7.12 19.07 -14.93
C THR A 71 -7.43 19.79 -16.24
N ASN A 72 -8.71 19.83 -16.60
CA ASN A 72 -9.17 20.63 -17.74
C ASN A 72 -9.40 22.10 -17.37
N LEU A 73 -8.99 22.53 -16.17
CA LEU A 73 -9.14 23.89 -15.68
C LEU A 73 -7.90 24.70 -16.10
N CYS A 74 -7.97 25.32 -17.27
CA CYS A 74 -6.96 26.25 -17.77
C CYS A 74 -7.55 27.66 -17.76
N ASP A 75 -7.13 28.48 -16.79
CA ASP A 75 -7.63 29.84 -16.56
C ASP A 75 -6.87 30.91 -17.38
N GLY A 76 -6.04 30.52 -18.36
CA GLY A 76 -5.28 31.43 -19.22
C GLY A 76 -3.99 30.82 -19.79
N PRO A 77 -3.24 31.58 -20.61
CA PRO A 77 -2.04 31.08 -21.29
C PRO A 77 -0.90 30.69 -20.34
N ASP A 78 -0.87 31.24 -19.14
CA ASP A 78 0.13 30.95 -18.10
C ASP A 78 -0.33 29.89 -17.09
N ASP A 79 -1.53 29.33 -17.28
CA ASP A 79 -2.08 28.26 -16.43
C ASP A 79 -1.83 26.91 -17.10
N ASP A 80 -0.94 26.12 -16.50
CA ASP A 80 -0.54 24.80 -16.99
C ASP A 80 -1.62 23.72 -16.87
N GLY A 81 -2.83 24.08 -16.40
CA GLY A 81 -3.94 23.16 -16.22
C GLY A 81 -3.78 22.25 -15.00
N THR A 82 -2.72 22.41 -14.22
CA THR A 82 -2.44 21.57 -13.06
C THR A 82 -2.99 22.17 -11.78
N ARG A 83 -3.44 21.31 -10.86
CA ARG A 83 -3.94 21.72 -9.55
C ARG A 83 -3.35 20.85 -8.46
N SER A 84 -2.89 21.47 -7.38
CA SER A 84 -2.45 20.74 -6.19
C SER A 84 -3.59 20.57 -5.18
N VAL A 85 -3.68 19.38 -4.61
CA VAL A 85 -4.54 19.04 -3.49
C VAL A 85 -3.66 18.67 -2.30
N TYR A 86 -3.74 19.49 -1.24
CA TYR A 86 -2.99 19.32 0.00
C TYR A 86 -3.85 18.62 1.04
N ILE A 87 -3.42 17.45 1.52
CA ILE A 87 -4.18 16.60 2.44
C ILE A 87 -3.33 16.32 3.67
N LYS A 88 -3.75 16.82 4.83
CA LYS A 88 -3.10 16.49 6.11
C LYS A 88 -3.20 14.99 6.36
N THR A 89 -2.10 14.36 6.78
CA THR A 89 -2.06 12.92 7.07
C THR A 89 -2.80 12.54 8.36
N TRP A 90 -3.28 13.52 9.12
CA TRP A 90 -3.99 13.36 10.39
C TRP A 90 -5.39 13.97 10.37
N GLY A 91 -6.14 13.73 11.45
CA GLY A 91 -7.46 14.30 11.65
C GLY A 91 -8.48 13.84 10.62
N ILE A 92 -9.47 14.69 10.34
CA ILE A 92 -10.58 14.36 9.45
C ILE A 92 -10.13 14.17 7.98
N GLN A 93 -9.12 14.91 7.53
CA GLN A 93 -8.59 14.79 6.17
C GLN A 93 -7.85 13.46 5.95
N GLY A 94 -6.95 13.11 6.87
CA GLY A 94 -6.22 11.84 6.79
C GLY A 94 -7.12 10.62 6.97
N ARG A 95 -8.24 10.76 7.71
CA ARG A 95 -9.29 9.74 7.76
C ARG A 95 -10.01 9.62 6.40
N ALA A 96 -10.52 10.73 5.86
CA ALA A 96 -11.21 10.75 4.58
C ALA A 96 -10.35 10.18 3.43
N LEU A 97 -9.05 10.48 3.41
CA LEU A 97 -8.13 9.93 2.42
C LEU A 97 -7.98 8.41 2.57
N ARG A 98 -7.79 7.90 3.79
CA ARG A 98 -7.69 6.46 4.04
C ARG A 98 -8.98 5.71 3.69
N ASP A 99 -10.13 6.30 4.00
CA ASP A 99 -11.43 5.71 3.69
C ASP A 99 -11.65 5.66 2.17
N ALA A 100 -11.28 6.72 1.44
CA ALA A 100 -11.33 6.75 -0.02
C ALA A 100 -10.38 5.75 -0.68
N ILE A 101 -9.16 5.58 -0.16
CA ILE A 101 -8.21 4.56 -0.64
C ILE A 101 -8.79 3.15 -0.46
N ARG A 102 -9.41 2.87 0.69
CA ARG A 102 -10.07 1.58 0.93
C ARG A 102 -11.27 1.38 0.02
N ALA A 103 -12.06 2.43 -0.21
CA ALA A 103 -13.22 2.39 -1.10
C ALA A 103 -12.85 2.13 -2.57
N SER A 104 -11.61 2.47 -2.99
CA SER A 104 -11.11 2.12 -4.33
C SER A 104 -10.56 0.69 -4.42
N GLY A 105 -10.61 -0.09 -3.33
CA GLY A 105 -10.08 -1.44 -3.24
C GLY A 105 -8.57 -1.51 -3.06
N ALA A 106 -7.89 -0.37 -2.90
CA ALA A 106 -6.46 -0.32 -2.59
C ALA A 106 -6.21 -0.50 -1.09
N THR A 107 -5.11 -1.17 -0.74
CA THR A 107 -4.71 -1.32 0.67
C THR A 107 -3.77 -0.19 1.10
N ARG A 108 -3.02 0.36 0.14
CA ARG A 108 -2.00 1.40 0.38
C ARG A 108 -2.23 2.59 -0.53
N ALA A 109 -1.88 3.78 -0.03
CA ALA A 109 -1.89 5.01 -0.83
C ALA A 109 -1.01 4.87 -2.09
N SER A 110 0.13 4.19 -1.99
CA SER A 110 1.05 3.95 -3.11
C SER A 110 0.48 3.08 -4.24
N GLU A 111 -0.64 2.39 -4.03
CA GLU A 111 -1.28 1.56 -5.05
C GLU A 111 -2.31 2.34 -5.89
N ILE A 112 -2.75 3.50 -5.40
CA ILE A 112 -3.83 4.29 -6.02
C ILE A 112 -3.43 5.75 -6.26
N LEU A 113 -2.54 6.33 -5.46
CA LEU A 113 -1.98 7.67 -5.71
C LEU A 113 -0.79 7.58 -6.68
N ILE A 114 -1.00 6.93 -7.82
CA ILE A 114 -0.01 6.76 -8.88
C ILE A 114 -0.37 7.57 -10.11
N PRO A 115 0.62 7.95 -10.94
CA PRO A 115 0.38 8.62 -12.20
C PRO A 115 -0.67 7.89 -13.05
N GLY A 116 -1.63 8.64 -13.62
CA GLY A 116 -2.71 8.10 -14.44
C GLY A 116 -4.00 7.76 -13.68
N THR A 117 -4.00 7.77 -12.33
CA THR A 117 -5.24 7.58 -11.57
C THR A 117 -6.12 8.81 -11.67
N VAL A 118 -7.42 8.64 -11.94
CA VAL A 118 -8.37 9.75 -11.87
C VAL A 118 -8.80 9.94 -10.42
N MET A 119 -8.59 11.14 -9.90
CA MET A 119 -8.99 11.54 -8.56
C MET A 119 -10.02 12.66 -8.64
N THR A 120 -11.05 12.57 -7.80
CA THR A 120 -11.95 13.69 -7.50
C THR A 120 -11.83 14.06 -6.03
N ALA A 121 -11.65 15.34 -5.75
CA ALA A 121 -11.75 15.90 -4.41
C ALA A 121 -12.91 16.87 -4.34
N THR A 122 -13.74 16.75 -3.30
CA THR A 122 -14.92 17.59 -3.08
C THR A 122 -14.89 18.17 -1.68
N LEU A 123 -15.09 19.48 -1.54
CA LEU A 123 -15.30 20.13 -0.24
C LEU A 123 -16.75 19.88 0.20
N THR A 124 -16.96 19.00 1.17
CA THR A 124 -18.31 18.57 1.59
C THR A 124 -18.85 19.34 2.78
N GLY A 125 -18.00 20.05 3.52
CA GLY A 125 -18.44 20.87 4.65
C GLY A 125 -17.31 21.48 5.45
N THR A 126 -17.66 22.00 6.61
CA THR A 126 -16.72 22.46 7.63
C THR A 126 -17.12 21.90 8.99
N THR A 127 -16.14 21.66 9.85
CA THR A 127 -16.35 21.28 11.26
C THR A 127 -15.68 22.31 12.16
N PRO A 128 -16.25 22.63 13.33
CA PRO A 128 -15.57 23.46 14.33
C PRO A 128 -14.17 22.92 14.62
N SER A 129 -13.22 23.82 14.86
CA SER A 129 -11.86 23.46 15.27
C SER A 129 -11.44 24.25 16.51
N SER A 130 -10.56 23.67 17.31
CA SER A 130 -9.95 24.34 18.48
C SER A 130 -9.08 25.54 18.11
N MET A 131 -8.72 25.69 16.84
CA MET A 131 -7.86 26.76 16.31
C MET A 131 -8.67 27.94 15.75
N GLY A 132 -9.97 28.03 16.06
CA GLY A 132 -10.86 29.13 15.68
C GLY A 132 -11.29 29.16 14.21
N THR A 133 -10.46 28.63 13.29
CA THR A 133 -10.83 28.45 11.88
C THR A 133 -11.47 27.08 11.67
N PRO A 134 -12.73 26.97 11.20
CA PRO A 134 -13.37 25.69 10.94
C PRO A 134 -12.52 24.83 9.99
N ALA A 135 -12.35 23.56 10.33
CA ALA A 135 -11.61 22.64 9.49
C ALA A 135 -12.47 22.22 8.30
N LYS A 136 -11.92 22.33 7.09
CA LYS A 136 -12.56 21.85 5.87
C LYS A 136 -12.67 20.32 5.87
N VAL A 137 -13.86 19.82 5.56
CA VAL A 137 -14.19 18.40 5.42
C VAL A 137 -14.23 18.09 3.93
N TYR A 138 -13.47 17.09 3.51
CA TYR A 138 -13.38 16.68 2.12
C TYR A 138 -13.86 15.25 1.95
N ALA A 139 -14.42 14.96 0.77
CA ALA A 139 -14.60 13.62 0.25
C ALA A 139 -13.65 13.42 -0.94
N TYR A 140 -13.10 12.22 -1.06
CA TYR A 140 -12.21 11.84 -2.15
C TYR A 140 -12.74 10.57 -2.82
N THR A 141 -12.62 10.50 -4.14
CA THR A 141 -12.87 9.27 -4.91
C THR A 141 -11.72 9.02 -5.85
N PHE A 142 -11.41 7.75 -6.05
CA PHE A 142 -10.36 7.32 -6.95
C PHE A 142 -10.90 6.31 -7.95
N GLN A 143 -10.60 6.55 -9.22
CA GLN A 143 -10.77 5.58 -10.28
C GLN A 143 -9.38 5.24 -10.81
N ARG A 144 -8.96 3.99 -10.57
CA ARG A 144 -7.67 3.49 -11.07
C ARG A 144 -7.65 3.69 -12.59
N GLY A 145 -6.67 4.44 -13.07
CA GLY A 145 -6.43 4.56 -14.50
C GLY A 145 -6.06 3.20 -15.08
N ALA A 146 -6.28 3.00 -16.38
CA ALA A 146 -5.60 1.91 -17.09
C ALA A 146 -4.12 2.03 -16.74
N ALA A 147 -3.56 1.00 -16.10
CA ALA A 147 -2.26 1.09 -15.48
C ALA A 147 -1.23 1.48 -16.56
N ALA A 148 -0.83 2.76 -16.57
CA ALA A 148 0.16 3.29 -17.49
C ALA A 148 1.54 2.61 -17.34
N GLY A 149 1.68 1.66 -16.41
CA GLY A 149 2.84 0.79 -16.26
C GLY A 149 2.57 -0.72 -16.29
N LEU A 150 1.33 -1.21 -16.38
CA LEU A 150 1.07 -2.66 -16.46
C LEU A 150 0.88 -3.13 -17.91
N ASP A 151 0.30 -2.29 -18.78
CA ASP A 151 0.28 -2.57 -20.23
C ASP A 151 1.70 -2.56 -20.82
N GLN A 152 2.61 -1.74 -20.28
CA GLN A 152 4.03 -1.77 -20.68
C GLN A 152 4.77 -2.99 -20.13
N ALA A 153 4.43 -3.49 -18.93
CA ALA A 153 5.05 -4.69 -18.35
C ALA A 153 4.53 -6.01 -18.96
N LEU A 154 3.28 -6.03 -19.46
CA LEU A 154 2.72 -7.17 -20.20
C LEU A 154 3.04 -7.13 -21.71
N THR A 155 3.39 -5.96 -22.25
CA THR A 155 3.87 -5.83 -23.65
C THR A 155 5.39 -6.04 -23.78
N GLN A 156 6.18 -5.87 -22.71
CA GLN A 156 7.63 -6.15 -22.73
C GLN A 156 8.00 -7.61 -22.41
N GLY A 157 7.01 -8.52 -22.37
CA GLY A 157 7.20 -9.97 -22.19
C GLY A 157 6.92 -10.83 -23.43
N ALA A 158 6.54 -10.23 -24.57
CA ALA A 158 6.44 -10.94 -25.83
C ALA A 158 7.66 -10.59 -26.70
N PRO A 159 8.55 -11.54 -27.05
CA PRO A 159 9.54 -11.29 -28.09
C PRO A 159 8.79 -11.01 -29.39
N THR A 160 8.91 -9.79 -29.90
CA THR A 160 8.59 -9.47 -31.29
C THR A 160 9.43 -10.41 -32.17
N PRO A 161 8.83 -11.27 -33.01
CA PRO A 161 9.61 -12.00 -34.00
C PRO A 161 10.25 -10.99 -34.94
N ALA A 162 11.58 -10.98 -35.01
CA ALA A 162 12.30 -10.25 -36.04
C ALA A 162 11.80 -10.68 -37.42
N PRO A 163 11.63 -9.77 -38.40
CA PRO A 163 11.36 -10.16 -39.77
C PRO A 163 12.59 -10.90 -40.32
N GLN A 164 12.51 -12.24 -40.39
CA GLN A 164 13.50 -13.04 -41.12
C GLN A 164 13.32 -12.79 -42.63
N PRO A 165 14.40 -12.52 -43.39
CA PRO A 165 14.33 -12.46 -44.84
C PRO A 165 13.95 -13.84 -45.40
N ALA A 166 12.94 -13.86 -46.28
CA ALA A 166 12.46 -15.06 -46.94
C ALA A 166 13.51 -15.59 -47.93
N TYR A 167 14.19 -16.68 -47.58
CA TYR A 167 14.91 -17.52 -48.52
C TYR A 167 13.92 -18.49 -49.18
N GLN A 168 13.89 -18.50 -50.51
CA GLN A 168 13.12 -19.47 -51.30
C GLN A 168 13.70 -20.88 -51.10
N ALA A 169 12.85 -21.84 -50.73
CA ALA A 169 13.23 -23.24 -50.61
C ALA A 169 13.26 -23.92 -51.99
N PRO A 170 14.31 -24.69 -52.34
CA PRO A 170 14.25 -25.61 -53.47
C PRO A 170 13.41 -26.86 -53.14
N THR A 171 12.84 -27.43 -54.20
CA THR A 171 11.86 -28.51 -54.28
C THR A 171 12.34 -29.85 -53.65
N PRO A 172 11.45 -30.70 -53.08
CA PRO A 172 11.84 -31.94 -52.41
C PRO A 172 12.15 -33.07 -53.42
N ALA A 173 13.22 -33.83 -53.18
CA ALA A 173 13.49 -35.12 -53.82
C ALA A 173 12.90 -36.28 -52.99
N PRO A 174 12.48 -37.40 -53.61
CA PRO A 174 11.65 -38.43 -52.97
C PRO A 174 12.40 -39.35 -51.98
N GLN A 175 11.67 -39.78 -50.95
CA GLN A 175 12.11 -40.66 -49.86
C GLN A 175 12.24 -42.14 -50.27
N PRO A 176 13.21 -42.88 -49.71
CA PRO A 176 13.12 -44.32 -49.50
C PRO A 176 12.46 -44.64 -48.15
N ALA A 177 11.53 -45.60 -48.17
CA ALA A 177 10.83 -46.14 -47.01
C ALA A 177 11.76 -47.01 -46.15
N TYR A 178 11.72 -46.80 -44.82
CA TYR A 178 12.27 -47.75 -43.85
C TYR A 178 11.28 -47.99 -42.70
N GLN A 179 11.21 -49.26 -42.33
CA GLN A 179 10.22 -49.90 -41.46
C GLN A 179 10.43 -49.57 -39.98
N ALA A 180 9.33 -49.54 -39.21
CA ALA A 180 9.32 -49.26 -37.77
C ALA A 180 9.87 -50.45 -36.95
N PRO A 181 10.73 -50.20 -35.94
CA PRO A 181 11.01 -51.16 -34.88
C PRO A 181 10.04 -50.99 -33.68
N THR A 182 9.73 -52.14 -33.09
CA THR A 182 8.79 -52.46 -32.01
C THR A 182 9.19 -51.85 -30.63
N PRO A 183 8.24 -51.60 -29.70
CA PRO A 183 8.55 -51.08 -28.37
C PRO A 183 9.20 -52.15 -27.46
N ALA A 184 10.24 -51.76 -26.70
CA ALA A 184 10.84 -52.58 -25.64
C ALA A 184 10.22 -52.25 -24.25
N PRO A 185 10.11 -53.24 -23.33
CA PRO A 185 9.34 -53.11 -22.09
C PRO A 185 10.06 -52.36 -20.95
N GLN A 186 9.27 -51.73 -20.07
CA GLN A 186 9.70 -51.00 -18.88
C GLN A 186 10.15 -51.94 -17.73
N PRO A 187 11.23 -51.60 -16.99
CA PRO A 187 11.51 -52.19 -15.69
C PRO A 187 10.69 -51.52 -14.57
N ALA A 188 10.00 -52.34 -13.78
CA ALA A 188 9.37 -51.96 -12.53
C ALA A 188 10.41 -51.79 -11.41
N TYR A 189 10.32 -50.71 -10.63
CA TYR A 189 11.02 -50.60 -9.35
C TYR A 189 10.01 -50.55 -8.20
N GLN A 190 10.15 -51.54 -7.32
CA GLN A 190 9.40 -51.76 -6.09
C GLN A 190 9.98 -50.89 -4.95
N ALA A 191 9.09 -50.45 -4.06
CA ALA A 191 9.44 -49.72 -2.84
C ALA A 191 10.03 -50.64 -1.76
N PRO A 192 10.99 -50.18 -0.94
CA PRO A 192 11.31 -50.84 0.32
C PRO A 192 10.54 -50.23 1.51
N THR A 193 10.00 -51.12 2.35
CA THR A 193 9.35 -50.90 3.66
C THR A 193 10.40 -50.98 4.81
N PRO A 194 10.07 -50.88 6.12
CA PRO A 194 10.76 -50.03 7.10
C PRO A 194 11.64 -50.83 8.10
N ALA A 195 12.39 -50.14 8.97
CA ALA A 195 13.14 -50.78 10.06
C ALA A 195 13.16 -49.88 11.33
N PRO A 196 13.38 -50.46 12.53
CA PRO A 196 12.55 -50.22 13.72
C PRO A 196 13.14 -49.25 14.76
N ASP A 197 12.25 -48.83 15.66
CA ASP A 197 12.47 -48.05 16.88
C ASP A 197 13.20 -48.87 17.97
N THR A 198 14.13 -48.26 18.72
CA THR A 198 14.39 -48.48 20.18
C THR A 198 15.51 -47.55 20.73
N ASP A 199 15.13 -46.78 21.77
CA ASP A 199 15.77 -45.89 22.79
C ASP A 199 17.20 -46.30 23.33
N PRO A 200 18.01 -45.48 24.11
CA PRO A 200 17.64 -44.37 25.03
C PRO A 200 18.55 -43.11 25.22
N ARG A 201 17.90 -41.96 25.59
CA ARG A 201 18.23 -40.77 26.48
C ARG A 201 19.68 -40.26 26.75
N PRO A 202 19.95 -39.11 27.46
CA PRO A 202 19.44 -37.71 27.48
C PRO A 202 20.55 -36.62 27.25
N THR A 203 20.22 -35.39 26.81
CA THR A 203 21.00 -34.15 27.10
C THR A 203 20.17 -32.90 26.78
N GLN A 204 19.61 -32.21 27.78
CA GLN A 204 20.07 -30.95 28.41
C GLN A 204 20.22 -29.73 27.47
N ALA A 205 19.45 -28.68 27.80
CA ALA A 205 19.40 -27.37 27.16
C ALA A 205 20.63 -26.48 27.49
N PRO A 206 20.98 -25.50 26.65
CA PRO A 206 21.86 -24.42 27.06
C PRO A 206 21.08 -23.19 27.56
N THR A 207 21.50 -22.72 28.72
CA THR A 207 21.10 -21.54 29.49
C THR A 207 21.44 -20.23 28.78
N PRO A 208 20.60 -19.17 28.85
CA PRO A 208 20.99 -17.82 28.44
C PRO A 208 21.89 -17.14 29.49
N ALA A 209 22.84 -16.34 29.01
CA ALA A 209 23.82 -15.59 29.80
C ALA A 209 23.17 -14.47 30.67
N PRO A 210 23.80 -14.07 31.80
CA PRO A 210 23.24 -13.10 32.73
C PRO A 210 23.39 -11.65 32.23
N GLN A 211 22.30 -10.87 32.30
CA GLN A 211 22.31 -9.42 32.09
C GLN A 211 22.48 -8.66 33.42
N PRO A 212 23.14 -7.48 33.42
CA PRO A 212 23.43 -6.70 34.61
C PRO A 212 22.16 -6.09 35.24
N ALA A 213 22.14 -6.06 36.58
CA ALA A 213 21.05 -5.52 37.38
C ALA A 213 20.91 -4.00 37.21
N TYR A 214 19.74 -3.57 36.72
CA TYR A 214 19.26 -2.19 36.82
C TYR A 214 17.90 -2.18 37.54
N GLN A 215 17.76 -1.20 38.42
CA GLN A 215 16.70 -1.03 39.41
C GLN A 215 15.32 -0.79 38.76
N ALA A 216 14.27 -1.27 39.44
CA ALA A 216 12.91 -1.36 38.94
C ALA A 216 12.22 0.01 38.71
N PRO A 217 11.53 0.17 37.56
CA PRO A 217 10.28 0.92 37.48
C PRO A 217 9.08 -0.02 37.27
N THR A 218 7.97 0.36 37.88
CA THR A 218 6.63 -0.24 38.01
C THR A 218 6.10 -1.00 36.77
N PRO A 219 5.34 -2.13 36.93
CA PRO A 219 4.78 -2.88 35.80
C PRO A 219 3.72 -2.06 35.03
N ALA A 220 3.89 -1.97 33.71
CA ALA A 220 2.85 -1.60 32.76
C ALA A 220 2.02 -2.85 32.41
N PRO A 221 0.69 -2.74 32.19
CA PRO A 221 -0.16 -3.89 31.93
C PRO A 221 0.09 -4.51 30.54
N ASP A 222 0.02 -5.84 30.54
CA ASP A 222 0.03 -6.82 29.45
C ASP A 222 -0.17 -6.31 28.02
N THR A 223 0.82 -6.52 27.15
CA THR A 223 0.78 -6.16 25.72
C THR A 223 0.10 -7.20 24.83
N ASP A 224 -0.72 -8.10 25.39
CA ASP A 224 -1.58 -8.97 24.59
C ASP A 224 -2.96 -8.33 24.37
N PRO A 225 -3.31 -7.89 23.14
CA PRO A 225 -4.58 -7.22 22.90
C PRO A 225 -5.76 -8.19 22.79
N ARG A 226 -5.53 -9.51 22.79
CA ARG A 226 -6.57 -10.52 22.47
C ARG A 226 -7.66 -10.60 23.55
N PRO A 227 -7.37 -10.51 24.86
CA PRO A 227 -8.42 -10.47 25.89
C PRO A 227 -9.35 -9.26 25.73
N THR A 228 -8.79 -8.09 25.45
CA THR A 228 -9.57 -6.85 25.24
C THR A 228 -10.41 -6.93 23.96
N GLN A 229 -9.88 -7.53 22.90
CA GLN A 229 -10.63 -7.76 21.66
C GLN A 229 -11.76 -8.78 21.87
N ALA A 230 -11.53 -9.86 22.62
CA ALA A 230 -12.55 -10.85 22.94
C ALA A 230 -13.74 -10.23 23.70
N ARG A 231 -13.46 -9.37 24.69
CA ARG A 231 -14.50 -8.62 25.42
C ARG A 231 -15.31 -7.66 24.54
N THR A 232 -14.65 -7.01 23.59
CA THR A 232 -15.31 -6.10 22.64
C THR A 232 -16.23 -6.87 21.69
N LEU A 233 -15.80 -8.03 21.19
CA LEU A 233 -16.61 -8.88 20.31
C LEU A 233 -17.79 -9.52 21.07
N ALA A 234 -17.59 -9.94 22.32
CA ALA A 234 -18.68 -10.44 23.17
C ALA A 234 -19.76 -9.37 23.41
N ALA A 235 -19.36 -8.10 23.61
CA ALA A 235 -20.28 -6.98 23.79
C ALA A 235 -21.16 -6.71 22.54
N THR A 236 -20.74 -7.17 21.36
CA THR A 236 -21.54 -7.09 20.13
C THR A 236 -22.48 -8.29 19.92
N GLY A 237 -22.54 -9.21 20.89
CA GLY A 237 -23.45 -10.37 20.87
C GLY A 237 -22.90 -11.60 20.16
N LEU A 238 -21.59 -11.65 19.85
CA LEU A 238 -20.97 -12.84 19.26
C LEU A 238 -20.82 -13.94 20.30
N THR A 239 -21.01 -15.19 19.86
CA THR A 239 -20.79 -16.38 20.68
C THR A 239 -19.29 -16.67 20.85
N THR A 240 -18.91 -17.37 21.92
CA THR A 240 -17.53 -17.76 22.21
C THR A 240 -16.83 -18.46 21.03
N GLU A 241 -17.55 -19.32 20.30
CA GLU A 241 -17.01 -20.00 19.11
C GLU A 241 -16.71 -19.03 17.96
N GLN A 242 -17.58 -18.04 17.73
CA GLN A 242 -17.35 -17.01 16.71
C GLN A 242 -16.19 -16.10 17.08
N ILE A 243 -16.01 -15.80 18.36
CA ILE A 243 -14.87 -15.01 18.86
C ILE A 243 -13.56 -15.81 18.73
N ALA A 244 -13.59 -17.10 19.04
CA ALA A 244 -12.43 -17.99 18.91
C ALA A 244 -11.97 -18.09 17.45
N ALA A 245 -12.90 -18.21 16.51
CA ALA A 245 -12.62 -18.17 15.08
C ALA A 245 -12.04 -16.81 14.64
N ALA A 246 -12.60 -15.70 15.13
CA ALA A 246 -12.14 -14.34 14.78
C ALA A 246 -10.72 -14.03 15.28
N LEU A 247 -10.32 -14.61 16.43
CA LEU A 247 -9.02 -14.39 17.07
C LEU A 247 -8.03 -15.54 16.82
N ALA A 248 -8.37 -16.50 15.96
CA ALA A 248 -7.57 -17.69 15.66
C ALA A 248 -7.09 -18.43 16.92
N THR A 249 -8.00 -18.63 17.88
CA THR A 249 -7.73 -19.28 19.17
C THR A 249 -8.79 -20.36 19.47
N THR A 250 -8.70 -21.00 20.63
CA THR A 250 -9.67 -22.03 21.07
C THR A 250 -10.80 -21.40 21.88
N PRO A 251 -12.02 -21.97 21.85
CA PRO A 251 -13.13 -21.50 22.67
C PRO A 251 -12.81 -21.48 24.17
N THR A 252 -12.03 -22.44 24.66
CA THR A 252 -11.56 -22.51 26.06
C THR A 252 -10.72 -21.30 26.43
N GLN A 253 -9.86 -20.83 25.54
CA GLN A 253 -9.01 -19.67 25.78
C GLN A 253 -9.79 -18.35 25.72
N VAL A 254 -10.85 -18.29 24.90
CA VAL A 254 -11.79 -17.16 24.93
C VAL A 254 -12.61 -17.15 26.23
N GLN A 255 -13.01 -18.32 26.75
CA GLN A 255 -13.70 -18.40 28.05
C GLN A 255 -12.82 -17.89 29.19
N ASP A 256 -11.53 -18.23 29.20
CA ASP A 256 -10.55 -17.71 30.18
C ASP A 256 -10.43 -16.18 30.14
N TRP A 257 -10.54 -15.57 28.94
CA TRP A 257 -10.51 -14.11 28.79
C TRP A 257 -11.82 -13.40 29.18
N LEU A 258 -12.94 -14.13 29.16
CA LEU A 258 -14.27 -13.59 29.46
C LEU A 258 -14.77 -13.91 30.88
N ALA A 259 -14.09 -14.81 31.60
CA ALA A 259 -14.26 -15.03 33.03
C ALA A 259 -13.86 -13.78 33.85
#